data_AF-A0A2V8N7Q5-F1
#
_entry.id   AF-A0A2V8N7Q5-F1
#
_cell.length_a   1.000
_cell.length_b   1.000
_cell.length_c   1.000
_cell.angle_alpha   90.00
_cell.angle_beta   90.00
_cell.angle_gamma   90.00
#
_symmetry.space_group_name_H-M   'P 1'
#
loop_
_entity.id
_entity.type
_entity.pdbx_description
1 polymer ?
#
loop_
_entity_poly.entity_id
_entity_poly.type
_entity_poly.pdbx_seq_one_letter_code
_entity_poly.pdbx_strand_id
1 'polypeptide(L)'
;MVAMNQAELHGDTLDLARLGNRVNKQSARSEKGDVLNGVGDMPNTHDILTGSTADGRAYTDGMDHTCSNYTSNADGRGQVQLGHHDKNGGGNGSWNSAHGSRGCSQPNLVATGGAGLLYCFAID
;
A
#
# COMPACT_ATOMS: atom_id res chain seq x y z
N MET A 1 -12.39 8.42 -10.34
CA MET A 1 -12.18 7.01 -10.75
C MET A 1 -10.70 6.70 -10.68
N VAL A 2 -10.31 5.61 -10.00
CA VAL A 2 -8.90 5.21 -9.80
C VAL A 2 -8.41 4.28 -10.91
N ALA A 3 -9.25 3.35 -11.35
CA ALA A 3 -9.08 2.47 -12.50
C ALA A 3 -10.48 2.05 -13.00
N MET A 4 -10.62 1.63 -14.25
CA MET A 4 -11.89 1.11 -14.80
C MET A 4 -12.15 -0.35 -14.39
N ASN A 5 -11.10 -1.13 -14.14
CA ASN A 5 -11.18 -2.52 -13.72
C ASN A 5 -9.88 -2.96 -13.03
N GLN A 6 -9.87 -4.21 -12.55
CA GLN A 6 -8.72 -4.79 -11.86
C GLN A 6 -7.45 -4.86 -12.73
N ALA A 7 -7.59 -5.19 -14.02
CA ALA A 7 -6.43 -5.29 -14.92
C ALA A 7 -5.75 -3.93 -15.14
N GLU A 8 -6.53 -2.85 -15.22
CA GLU A 8 -5.99 -1.47 -15.25
C GLU A 8 -5.39 -1.07 -13.90
N LEU A 9 -6.03 -1.45 -12.78
CA LEU A 9 -5.51 -1.17 -11.45
C LEU A 9 -4.12 -1.78 -11.26
N HIS A 10 -3.91 -3.02 -11.70
CA HIS A 10 -2.64 -3.73 -11.56
C HIS A 10 -1.65 -3.41 -12.68
N GLY A 11 -2.12 -3.07 -13.88
CA GLY A 11 -1.27 -2.99 -15.06
C GLY A 11 -0.88 -4.36 -15.61
N ASP A 12 -1.85 -5.28 -15.72
CA ASP A 12 -1.62 -6.71 -16.06
C ASP A 12 -0.96 -6.95 -17.44
N THR A 13 -1.02 -5.96 -18.33
CA THR A 13 -0.32 -5.97 -19.61
C THR A 13 0.63 -4.78 -19.71
N LEU A 14 1.63 -4.86 -20.58
CA LEU A 14 2.57 -3.76 -20.79
C LEU A 14 1.86 -2.46 -21.20
N ASP A 15 0.79 -2.55 -21.98
CA ASP A 15 0.03 -1.37 -22.40
C ASP A 15 -0.75 -0.77 -21.23
N LEU A 16 -1.38 -1.60 -20.39
CA LEU A 16 -2.06 -1.14 -19.18
C LEU A 16 -1.06 -0.56 -18.16
N ALA A 17 0.11 -1.17 -17.98
CA ALA A 17 1.16 -0.66 -17.09
C ALA A 17 1.70 0.70 -17.55
N ARG A 18 1.81 0.92 -18.87
CA ARG A 18 2.22 2.21 -19.46
C ARG A 18 1.16 3.30 -19.29
N LEU A 19 -0.12 2.95 -19.38
CA LEU A 19 -1.21 3.88 -19.09
C LEU A 19 -1.23 4.22 -17.59
N GLY A 20 -1.09 3.19 -16.76
CA GLY A 20 -1.04 3.28 -15.30
C GLY A 20 -2.41 3.55 -14.67
N ASN A 21 -2.54 3.11 -13.41
CA ASN A 21 -3.68 3.49 -12.59
C ASN A 21 -3.55 4.94 -12.06
N ARG A 22 -4.67 5.50 -11.61
CA ARG A 22 -4.74 6.85 -11.06
C ARG A 22 -4.56 6.93 -9.56
N VAL A 23 -3.97 5.92 -8.89
CA VAL A 23 -3.61 6.05 -7.47
C VAL A 23 -2.54 7.14 -7.30
N ASN A 24 -2.86 8.18 -6.55
CA ASN A 24 -1.98 9.27 -6.13
C ASN A 24 -2.59 10.01 -4.93
N LYS A 25 -1.87 10.98 -4.37
CA LYS A 25 -2.32 11.80 -3.22
C LYS A 25 -3.66 12.49 -3.46
N GLN A 26 -3.94 12.86 -4.71
CA GLN A 26 -5.18 13.53 -5.11
C GLN A 26 -6.33 12.57 -5.41
N SER A 27 -6.12 11.26 -5.50
CA SER A 27 -7.20 10.29 -5.68
C SER A 27 -7.45 9.44 -4.45
N ALA A 28 -6.41 9.19 -3.65
CA ALA A 28 -6.50 8.46 -2.40
C ALA A 28 -7.23 9.34 -1.39
N ARG A 29 -8.38 8.87 -0.91
CA ARG A 29 -9.24 9.58 0.03
C ARG A 29 -9.58 8.67 1.19
N SER A 30 -9.80 9.28 2.35
CA SER A 30 -10.43 8.58 3.47
C SER A 30 -11.86 8.17 3.12
N GLU A 31 -12.47 7.35 3.97
CA GLU A 31 -13.88 6.97 3.90
C GLU A 31 -14.83 8.19 3.99
N LYS A 32 -14.34 9.32 4.50
CA LYS A 32 -15.08 10.60 4.60
C LYS A 32 -14.82 11.53 3.41
N GLY A 33 -13.98 11.13 2.46
CA GLY A 33 -13.60 11.95 1.31
C GLY A 33 -12.47 12.95 1.58
N ASP A 34 -11.78 12.83 2.72
CA ASP A 34 -10.67 13.72 3.07
C ASP A 34 -9.38 13.34 2.34
N VAL A 35 -8.52 14.33 2.11
CA VAL A 35 -7.15 14.08 1.64
C VAL A 35 -6.35 13.45 2.78
N LEU A 36 -5.59 12.41 2.46
CA LEU A 36 -4.71 11.73 3.40
C LEU A 36 -3.33 12.41 3.43
N ASN A 37 -2.69 12.38 4.60
CA ASN A 37 -1.32 12.85 4.76
C ASN A 37 -0.35 11.90 4.05
N GLY A 38 0.58 12.48 3.29
CA GLY A 38 1.64 11.75 2.59
C GLY A 38 3.03 12.25 2.93
N VAL A 39 4.00 11.93 2.07
CA VAL A 39 5.38 12.42 2.19
C VAL A 39 5.38 13.95 2.32
N GLY A 40 6.02 14.44 3.39
CA GLY A 40 6.13 15.87 3.70
C GLY A 40 5.06 16.41 4.66
N ASP A 41 4.00 15.66 4.95
CA ASP A 41 2.96 16.04 5.90
C ASP A 41 3.24 15.47 7.31
N MET A 42 2.55 16.01 8.33
CA MET A 42 2.67 15.56 9.73
C MET A 42 1.29 15.26 10.34
N PRO A 43 1.06 14.06 10.90
CA PRO A 43 1.92 12.89 10.81
C PRO A 43 2.01 12.36 9.38
N ASN A 44 3.14 11.73 9.00
CA ASN A 44 3.25 11.01 7.74
C ASN A 44 2.45 9.70 7.83
N THR A 45 1.53 9.48 6.89
CA THR A 45 0.70 8.26 6.83
C THR A 45 0.66 7.70 5.41
N HIS A 46 1.76 7.83 4.66
CA HIS A 46 1.76 7.51 3.23
C HIS A 46 1.79 6.01 2.92
N ASP A 47 2.28 5.20 3.86
CA ASP A 47 2.35 3.75 3.72
C ASP A 47 0.99 3.09 3.98
N ILE A 48 0.59 2.25 3.03
CA ILE A 48 -0.65 1.49 3.04
C ILE A 48 -0.33 0.00 3.09
N LEU A 49 -1.06 -0.74 3.92
CA LEU A 49 -0.96 -2.19 4.03
C LEU A 49 -1.45 -2.86 2.75
N THR A 50 -0.64 -3.70 2.13
CA THR A 50 -1.02 -4.42 0.90
C THR A 50 -0.69 -5.91 0.93
N GLY A 51 0.48 -6.29 1.46
CA GLY A 51 0.94 -7.68 1.50
C GLY A 51 1.10 -8.33 0.13
N SER A 52 1.24 -7.52 -0.92
CA SER A 52 1.26 -7.98 -2.31
C SER A 52 2.59 -7.69 -2.99
N THR A 53 2.97 -8.53 -3.94
CA THR A 53 4.02 -8.23 -4.92
C THR A 53 3.58 -7.08 -5.84
N ALA A 54 4.51 -6.53 -6.63
CA ALA A 54 4.23 -5.40 -7.53
C ALA A 54 3.15 -5.72 -8.58
N ASP A 55 3.03 -6.97 -9.01
CA ASP A 55 1.97 -7.47 -9.91
C ASP A 55 0.65 -7.79 -9.18
N GLY A 56 0.50 -7.38 -7.91
CA GLY A 56 -0.75 -7.50 -7.15
C GLY A 56 -1.07 -8.92 -6.69
N ARG A 57 -0.08 -9.80 -6.60
CA ARG A 57 -0.24 -11.18 -6.12
C ARG A 57 0.21 -11.33 -4.68
N ALA A 58 -0.30 -12.36 -4.01
CA ALA A 58 0.22 -12.75 -2.70
C ALA A 58 1.68 -13.23 -2.84
N TYR A 59 2.50 -12.94 -1.84
CA TYR A 59 3.81 -13.55 -1.72
C TYR A 59 3.68 -15.07 -1.52
N THR A 60 4.61 -15.79 -2.12
CA THR A 60 4.69 -17.27 -2.05
C THR A 60 6.02 -17.75 -1.49
N ASP A 61 6.86 -16.81 -1.03
CA ASP A 61 8.05 -17.15 -0.28
C ASP A 61 7.68 -17.61 1.14
N GLY A 62 8.66 -18.14 1.88
CA GLY A 62 8.44 -18.61 3.25
C GLY A 62 8.35 -17.48 4.29
N MET A 63 8.29 -16.21 3.87
CA MET A 63 8.28 -15.06 4.75
C MET A 63 6.86 -14.55 4.96
N ASP A 64 6.58 -14.04 6.16
CA ASP A 64 5.29 -13.39 6.44
C ASP A 64 5.34 -11.93 6.00
N HIS A 65 4.62 -11.63 4.93
CA HIS A 65 4.43 -10.28 4.35
C HIS A 65 3.06 -9.68 4.67
N THR A 66 2.33 -10.27 5.63
CA THR A 66 0.94 -9.92 5.92
C THR A 66 0.67 -9.76 7.41
N CYS A 67 1.68 -9.88 8.26
CA CYS A 67 1.50 -9.91 9.72
C CYS A 67 0.49 -10.98 10.16
N SER A 68 0.74 -12.21 9.72
CA SER A 68 -0.04 -13.42 9.96
C SER A 68 -1.43 -13.30 9.37
N ASN A 69 -1.52 -13.07 8.06
CA ASN A 69 -2.77 -12.85 7.34
C ASN A 69 -3.63 -11.74 8.00
N TYR A 70 -2.98 -10.65 8.39
CA TYR A 70 -3.57 -9.48 9.04
C TYR A 70 -4.25 -9.76 10.39
N THR A 71 -3.88 -10.85 11.08
CA THR A 71 -4.44 -11.21 12.40
C THR A 71 -3.50 -10.94 13.58
N SER A 72 -2.30 -10.41 13.36
CA SER A 72 -1.35 -10.14 14.43
C SER A 72 -0.70 -8.75 14.33
N ASN A 73 -0.56 -8.10 15.48
CA ASN A 73 0.25 -6.89 15.67
C ASN A 73 1.52 -7.17 16.51
N ALA A 74 1.87 -8.45 16.69
CA ALA A 74 3.03 -8.84 17.48
C ALA A 74 4.33 -8.62 16.68
N ASP A 75 5.29 -7.95 17.29
CA ASP A 75 6.60 -7.75 16.67
C ASP A 75 7.45 -9.03 16.70
N GLY A 76 8.45 -9.09 15.82
CA GLY A 76 9.37 -10.22 15.70
C GLY A 76 8.79 -11.48 15.04
N ARG A 77 7.54 -11.42 14.57
CA ARG A 77 6.89 -12.54 13.85
C ARG A 77 6.83 -12.37 12.33
N GLY A 78 7.04 -11.16 11.83
CA GLY A 78 6.96 -10.84 10.42
C GLY A 78 6.93 -9.34 10.18
N GLN A 79 6.60 -8.98 8.96
CA GLN A 79 6.36 -7.61 8.51
C GLN A 79 5.17 -7.64 7.54
N VAL A 80 4.63 -6.47 7.22
CA VAL A 80 3.64 -6.34 6.15
C VAL A 80 4.30 -5.65 4.97
N GLN A 81 4.08 -6.17 3.75
CA GLN A 81 4.47 -5.43 2.55
C GLN A 81 3.56 -4.21 2.40
N LEU A 82 4.17 -3.07 2.13
CA LEU A 82 3.53 -1.77 2.05
C LEU A 82 3.60 -1.24 0.62
N GLY A 83 2.66 -0.37 0.28
CA GLY A 83 2.75 0.51 -0.89
C GLY A 83 2.42 1.95 -0.54
N HIS A 84 2.66 2.87 -1.47
CA HIS A 84 2.51 4.31 -1.24
C HIS A 84 1.28 4.88 -1.96
N HIS A 85 0.32 5.42 -1.20
CA HIS A 85 -0.87 6.06 -1.79
C HIS A 85 -0.58 7.32 -2.59
N ASP A 86 0.54 7.97 -2.32
CA ASP A 86 1.01 9.18 -2.99
C ASP A 86 2.07 8.89 -4.06
N LYS A 87 2.48 7.62 -4.20
CA LYS A 87 3.54 7.14 -5.09
C LYS A 87 4.88 7.86 -4.93
N ASN A 88 5.16 8.41 -3.74
CA ASN A 88 6.39 9.13 -3.43
C ASN A 88 7.21 8.44 -2.35
N GLY A 89 8.53 8.70 -2.33
CA GLY A 89 9.45 8.23 -1.30
C GLY A 89 10.30 7.01 -1.70
N GLY A 90 11.42 6.81 -0.99
CA GLY A 90 12.18 5.55 -0.98
C GLY A 90 12.82 5.09 -2.30
N GLY A 91 12.71 5.84 -3.39
CA GLY A 91 13.16 5.41 -4.73
C GLY A 91 12.24 4.40 -5.43
N ASN A 92 11.18 3.93 -4.75
CA ASN A 92 10.18 3.02 -5.28
C ASN A 92 8.77 3.60 -5.05
N GLY A 93 8.22 4.24 -6.08
CA GLY A 93 6.87 4.83 -6.03
C GLY A 93 5.72 3.84 -6.22
N SER A 94 5.94 2.54 -5.97
CA SER A 94 4.89 1.53 -6.11
C SER A 94 3.76 1.76 -5.12
N TRP A 95 2.52 1.74 -5.61
CA TRP A 95 1.33 1.93 -4.78
C TRP A 95 0.97 0.69 -3.96
N ASN A 96 1.45 -0.49 -4.34
CA ASN A 96 1.11 -1.77 -3.72
C ASN A 96 2.31 -2.61 -3.24
N SER A 97 3.54 -2.24 -3.59
CA SER A 97 4.74 -3.02 -3.22
C SER A 97 6.00 -2.16 -3.25
N ALA A 98 6.06 -1.18 -2.36
CA ALA A 98 7.21 -0.30 -2.17
C ALA A 98 8.31 -0.96 -1.34
N HIS A 99 7.99 -1.39 -0.11
CA HIS A 99 8.90 -2.03 0.84
C HIS A 99 8.13 -2.71 1.98
N GLY A 100 8.84 -3.49 2.81
CA GLY A 100 8.29 -4.04 4.05
C GLY A 100 8.22 -3.00 5.19
N SER A 101 7.28 -3.19 6.11
CA SER A 101 7.23 -2.44 7.37
C SER A 101 8.38 -2.81 8.31
N ARG A 102 8.71 -1.95 9.29
CA ARG A 102 9.63 -2.30 10.39
C ARG A 102 9.14 -3.44 11.29
N GLY A 103 7.84 -3.72 11.28
CA GLY A 103 7.19 -4.71 12.11
C GLY A 103 5.68 -4.51 12.11
N CYS A 104 4.96 -5.41 12.77
CA CYS A 104 3.50 -5.47 12.71
C CYS A 104 2.80 -4.60 13.75
N SER A 105 3.50 -4.13 14.79
CA SER A 105 2.89 -3.28 15.81
C SER A 105 2.60 -1.87 15.29
N GLN A 106 1.59 -1.21 15.87
CA GLN A 106 1.26 0.18 15.51
C GLN A 106 2.46 1.14 15.61
N PRO A 107 3.29 1.11 16.67
CA PRO A 107 4.50 1.94 16.73
C PRO A 107 5.47 1.68 15.57
N ASN A 108 5.60 0.43 15.12
CA ASN A 108 6.47 0.10 13.99
C ASN A 108 5.90 0.57 12.65
N LEU A 109 4.57 0.50 12.45
CA LEU A 109 3.93 1.09 11.27
C LEU A 109 4.14 2.62 11.21
N VAL A 110 3.94 3.31 12.34
CA VAL A 110 4.19 4.75 12.46
C VAL A 110 5.67 5.09 12.24
N ALA A 111 6.58 4.31 12.81
CA ALA A 111 8.01 4.52 12.63
C ALA A 111 8.50 4.20 11.21
N THR A 112 7.71 3.48 10.41
CA THR A 112 7.99 3.23 8.98
C THR A 112 7.53 4.42 8.13
N GLY A 113 6.34 4.96 8.41
CA GLY A 113 5.72 6.01 7.59
C GLY A 113 4.21 5.83 7.39
N GLY A 114 3.59 4.85 8.06
CA GLY A 114 2.18 4.52 7.90
C GLY A 114 1.35 4.70 9.17
N ALA A 115 0.05 4.46 9.04
CA ALA A 115 -0.88 4.44 10.18
C ALA A 115 -1.69 3.13 10.27
N GLY A 116 -1.33 2.10 9.49
CA GLY A 116 -2.12 0.87 9.39
C GLY A 116 -3.36 1.03 8.51
N LEU A 117 -3.28 1.90 7.50
CA LEU A 117 -4.36 2.13 6.53
C LEU A 117 -4.38 1.02 5.48
N LEU A 118 -5.55 0.80 4.87
CA LEU A 118 -5.77 -0.16 3.79
C LEU A 118 -6.65 0.46 2.70
N TYR A 119 -6.53 -0.05 1.47
CA TYR A 119 -7.39 0.36 0.37
C TYR A 119 -8.73 -0.37 0.39
N CYS A 120 -9.80 0.38 0.12
CA CYS A 120 -11.11 -0.17 -0.23
C CYS A 120 -11.43 0.22 -1.67
N PHE A 121 -11.61 -0.76 -2.54
CA PHE A 121 -11.99 -0.55 -3.94
C PHE A 121 -13.45 -0.97 -4.15
N ALA A 122 -14.26 -0.10 -4.75
CA ALA A 122 -15.60 -0.45 -5.23
C ALA A 122 -15.50 -1.36 -6.46
N ILE A 123 -16.47 -2.27 -6.63
CA ILE A 123 -16.46 -3.32 -7.66
C ILE A 123 -17.56 -3.13 -8.73
N ASP A 124 -18.15 -1.94 -8.77
CA ASP A 124 -19.40 -1.65 -9.48
C ASP A 124 -19.17 -1.04 -10.88
#